data_AF-A0A9W8EVH9-F1
#
_entry.id   AF-A0A9W8EVH9-F1
#
_cell.length_a   1.000
_cell.length_b   1.000
_cell.length_c   1.000
_cell.angle_alpha   90.00
_cell.angle_beta   90.00
_cell.angle_gamma   90.00
#
_symmetry.space_group_name_H-M   'P 1'
#
loop_
_entity.id
_entity.type
_entity.pdbx_description
1 polymer ?
#
loop_
_entity_poly.entity_id
_entity_poly.type
_entity_poly.pdbx_seq_one_letter_code
_entity_poly.pdbx_strand_id
1 'polypeptide(L)'
;MYEVRRGDYCYKIAQVNGISYEKLLRQNPGLSCVNLQVGQSICLIPQSSNWNDWKGSGSWNNDDYDTGARNLDSCKLYSVKEGDLCSHIAAANGLTFSELVELNEDTPNWNGCKRLYAGQKICT
;
A
#
# COMPACT_ATOMS: atom_id res chain seq x y z
N MET A 1 13.45 -8.84 -9.30
CA MET A 1 13.74 -10.08 -8.56
C MET A 1 14.34 -9.68 -7.21
N TYR A 2 13.90 -10.31 -6.13
CA TYR A 2 14.42 -10.09 -4.78
C TYR A 2 15.21 -11.31 -4.33
N GLU A 3 16.36 -11.10 -3.71
CA GLU A 3 17.18 -12.17 -3.16
C GLU A 3 17.02 -12.19 -1.64
N VAL A 4 16.61 -13.34 -1.08
CA VAL A 4 16.40 -13.53 0.36
C VAL A 4 17.69 -13.27 1.13
N ARG A 5 17.60 -12.46 2.18
CA ARG A 5 18.72 -12.12 3.07
C ARG A 5 18.53 -12.77 4.43
N ARG A 6 19.61 -12.83 5.20
CA ARG A 6 19.58 -13.33 6.58
C ARG A 6 18.59 -12.50 7.42
N GLY A 7 17.68 -13.19 8.12
CA GLY A 7 16.64 -12.55 8.94
C GLY A 7 15.40 -12.09 8.16
N ASP A 8 15.24 -12.55 6.93
CA ASP A 8 13.99 -12.39 6.20
C ASP A 8 12.99 -13.51 6.51
N TYR A 9 11.73 -13.14 6.42
CA TYR A 9 10.59 -14.03 6.39
C TYR A 9 9.57 -13.41 5.42
N CYS A 10 8.72 -14.23 4.81
CA CYS A 10 7.82 -13.81 3.74
C CYS A 10 7.02 -12.54 4.07
N TYR A 11 6.49 -12.44 5.29
CA TYR A 11 5.72 -11.26 5.70
C TYR A 11 6.55 -9.98 5.69
N LYS A 12 7.78 -10.01 6.23
CA LYS A 12 8.70 -8.87 6.17
C LYS A 12 9.05 -8.50 4.73
N ILE A 13 9.34 -9.48 3.87
CA ILE A 13 9.64 -9.22 2.46
C ILE A 13 8.44 -8.56 1.76
N ALA A 14 7.23 -9.07 1.96
CA ALA A 14 6.02 -8.50 1.38
C ALA A 14 5.81 -7.05 1.85
N GLN A 15 5.89 -6.84 3.17
CA GLN A 15 5.67 -5.53 3.80
C GLN A 15 6.68 -4.46 3.33
N VAL A 16 7.98 -4.77 3.32
CA VAL A 16 9.00 -3.79 2.92
C VAL A 16 8.99 -3.49 1.42
N ASN A 17 8.39 -4.36 0.61
CA ASN A 17 8.27 -4.19 -0.84
C ASN A 17 6.85 -3.79 -1.29
N GLY A 18 5.97 -3.42 -0.34
CA GLY A 18 4.64 -2.89 -0.67
C GLY A 18 3.71 -3.86 -1.40
N ILE A 19 3.86 -5.18 -1.20
CA ILE A 19 2.92 -6.19 -1.70
C ILE A 19 2.28 -6.96 -0.54
N SER A 20 1.09 -7.53 -0.74
CA SER A 20 0.47 -8.38 0.28
C SER A 20 1.19 -9.73 0.39
N TYR A 21 1.07 -10.38 1.55
CA TYR A 21 1.60 -11.72 1.78
C TYR A 21 1.00 -12.76 0.81
N GLU A 22 -0.32 -12.70 0.59
CA GLU A 22 -1.02 -13.61 -0.33
C GLU A 22 -0.55 -13.40 -1.77
N LYS A 23 -0.26 -12.16 -2.15
CA LYS A 23 0.25 -11.81 -3.47
C LYS A 23 1.68 -12.33 -3.66
N LEU A 24 2.53 -12.18 -2.65
CA LEU A 24 3.86 -12.77 -2.63
C LEU A 24 3.78 -14.29 -2.89
N LEU A 25 2.89 -14.99 -2.19
CA LEU A 25 2.69 -16.44 -2.38
C LEU A 25 2.16 -16.78 -3.77
N ARG A 26 1.19 -16.01 -4.28
CA ARG A 26 0.60 -16.23 -5.61
C ARG A 26 1.61 -16.01 -6.74
N GLN A 27 2.50 -15.03 -6.59
CA GLN A 27 3.57 -14.74 -7.56
C GLN A 27 4.72 -15.75 -7.52
N ASN A 28 4.84 -16.50 -6.42
CA ASN A 28 5.89 -17.48 -6.22
C ASN A 28 5.29 -18.85 -5.88
N PRO A 29 4.59 -19.52 -6.83
CA PRO A 29 4.05 -20.86 -6.60
C PRO A 29 5.15 -21.82 -6.12
N GLY A 30 4.89 -22.53 -5.02
CA GLY A 30 5.86 -23.43 -4.39
C GLY A 30 6.84 -22.76 -3.41
N LEU A 31 6.77 -21.45 -3.21
CA LEU A 31 7.52 -20.77 -2.15
C LEU A 31 7.09 -21.30 -0.78
N SER A 32 8.06 -21.83 -0.02
CA SER A 32 7.86 -22.26 1.37
C SER A 32 8.34 -21.19 2.33
N CYS A 33 7.41 -20.50 2.99
CA CYS A 33 7.73 -19.45 3.96
C CYS A 33 8.33 -19.97 5.27
N VAL A 34 8.14 -21.27 5.57
CA VAL A 34 8.76 -21.94 6.73
C VAL A 34 10.17 -22.43 6.43
N ASN A 35 10.55 -22.52 5.15
CA ASN A 35 11.86 -23.00 4.71
C ASN A 35 12.51 -22.04 3.72
N LEU A 36 12.50 -20.75 4.06
CA LEU A 36 13.06 -19.70 3.22
C LEU A 36 14.60 -19.74 3.26
N GLN A 37 15.24 -19.85 2.09
CA GLN A 37 16.69 -20.01 1.99
C GLN A 37 17.37 -18.68 1.67
N VAL A 38 18.45 -18.32 2.39
CA VAL A 38 19.27 -17.14 2.02
C VAL A 38 19.85 -17.35 0.62
N GLY A 39 19.79 -16.31 -0.21
CA GLY A 39 20.17 -16.38 -1.63
C GLY A 39 19.05 -16.86 -2.56
N GLN A 40 17.91 -17.32 -2.03
CA GLN A 40 16.77 -17.71 -2.85
C GLN A 40 16.20 -16.49 -3.58
N SER A 41 16.01 -16.62 -4.89
CA SER A 41 15.36 -15.60 -5.70
C SER A 41 13.85 -15.68 -5.58
N ILE A 42 13.21 -14.53 -5.38
CA ILE A 42 11.76 -14.33 -5.25
C ILE A 42 11.29 -13.29 -6.27
N CYS A 43 10.22 -13.60 -6.98
CA CYS A 43 9.51 -12.69 -7.85
C CYS A 43 8.69 -11.71 -7.01
N LEU A 44 9.05 -10.42 -7.09
CA LEU A 44 8.28 -9.32 -6.51
C LEU A 44 7.83 -8.44 -7.66
N ILE A 45 6.60 -8.64 -8.13
CA ILE A 45 5.96 -7.74 -9.09
C ILE A 45 5.04 -6.83 -8.27
N PRO A 46 5.43 -5.57 -7.99
CA PRO A 46 4.47 -4.59 -7.52
C PRO A 46 3.37 -4.50 -8.58
N GLN A 47 2.09 -4.44 -8.18
CA GLN A 47 1.09 -4.06 -9.17
C GLN A 47 1.23 -2.55 -9.31
N SER A 48 1.60 -2.09 -10.49
CA SER A 48 0.83 -0.98 -11.03
C SER A 48 -0.52 -1.57 -11.39
N SER A 49 -1.58 -1.24 -10.66
CA SER A 49 -2.92 -1.49 -11.19
C SER A 49 -3.13 -0.49 -12.32
N ASN A 50 -2.83 -0.93 -13.54
CA ASN A 50 -3.31 -0.28 -14.74
C ASN A 50 -4.84 -0.20 -14.69
N TRP A 51 -5.31 1.04 -14.85
CA TRP A 51 -6.66 1.59 -14.80
C TRP A 51 -7.75 0.92 -15.68
N ASN A 52 -7.52 -0.19 -16.38
CA ASN A 52 -8.42 -0.59 -17.46
C ASN A 52 -9.48 -1.67 -17.13
N ASP A 53 -9.71 -1.97 -15.86
CA ASP A 53 -10.98 -2.57 -15.41
C ASP A 53 -12.01 -1.49 -14.97
N TRP A 54 -11.71 -0.21 -15.25
CA TRP A 54 -12.57 0.96 -15.04
C TRP A 54 -13.78 0.95 -15.99
N LYS A 55 -14.89 0.37 -15.53
CA LYS A 55 -16.21 0.86 -15.93
C LYS A 55 -16.48 2.13 -15.14
N GLY A 56 -16.29 3.29 -15.77
CA GLY A 56 -16.70 4.56 -15.17
C GLY A 56 -16.21 5.82 -15.87
N SER A 57 -16.15 5.86 -17.21
CA SER A 57 -16.10 7.16 -17.89
C SER A 57 -17.31 7.98 -17.42
N GLY A 58 -17.08 9.04 -16.64
CA GLY A 58 -18.18 9.82 -16.06
C GLY A 58 -17.68 11.17 -15.56
N SER A 59 -17.78 12.17 -16.43
CA SER A 59 -17.78 13.58 -16.06
C SER A 59 -18.78 13.85 -14.94
N TRP A 60 -18.34 14.56 -13.90
CA TRP A 60 -19.16 14.97 -12.76
C TRP A 60 -20.23 15.98 -13.19
N ASN A 61 -21.49 15.71 -12.84
CA ASN A 61 -22.43 16.75 -12.45
C ASN A 61 -23.05 16.35 -11.11
N ASN A 62 -23.24 17.36 -10.26
CA ASN A 62 -23.83 17.30 -8.94
C ASN A 62 -25.03 16.35 -8.90
N ASP A 63 -24.98 15.35 -8.02
CA ASP A 63 -26.00 15.08 -7.01
C ASP A 63 -25.59 13.83 -6.20
N ASP A 64 -25.53 14.02 -4.89
CA ASP A 64 -25.09 13.10 -3.84
C ASP A 64 -25.92 11.80 -3.77
N TYR A 65 -25.30 10.67 -4.11
CA TYR A 65 -25.71 9.33 -3.68
C TYR A 65 -24.48 8.44 -3.43
N ASP A 66 -24.11 8.38 -2.15
CA ASP A 66 -23.19 7.41 -1.54
C ASP A 66 -23.42 5.98 -2.04
N THR A 67 -22.46 5.48 -2.82
CA THR A 67 -22.25 4.05 -3.06
C THR A 67 -20.77 3.71 -2.96
N GLY A 68 -20.11 4.11 -1.86
CA GLY A 68 -18.81 3.51 -1.44
C GLY A 68 -17.63 3.56 -2.44
N ALA A 69 -17.76 4.27 -3.55
CA ALA A 69 -16.68 4.58 -4.47
C ALA A 69 -15.90 5.75 -3.87
N ARG A 70 -14.76 5.46 -3.24
CA ARG A 70 -13.92 6.52 -2.68
C ARG A 70 -13.44 7.41 -3.81
N ASN A 71 -13.95 8.63 -3.80
CA ASN A 71 -13.48 9.70 -4.64
C ASN A 71 -12.05 10.06 -4.19
N LEU A 72 -11.05 9.74 -5.01
CA LEU A 72 -9.66 10.15 -4.80
C LEU A 72 -9.50 11.68 -4.81
N ASP A 73 -10.51 12.44 -5.26
CA ASP A 73 -10.58 13.90 -5.13
C ASP A 73 -11.00 14.38 -3.73
N SER A 74 -11.38 13.48 -2.82
CA SER A 74 -11.69 13.80 -1.43
C SER A 74 -10.58 13.33 -0.50
N CYS A 75 -9.47 14.08 -0.45
CA CYS A 75 -8.43 13.88 0.57
C CYS A 75 -9.07 13.98 1.97
N LYS A 76 -9.30 12.83 2.62
CA LYS A 76 -9.72 12.81 4.01
C LYS A 76 -8.48 13.03 4.87
N LEU A 77 -8.39 14.22 5.45
CA LEU A 77 -7.23 14.62 6.23
C LEU A 77 -7.11 13.79 7.52
N TYR A 78 -6.05 12.99 7.59
CA TYR A 78 -5.65 12.25 8.77
C TYR A 78 -4.52 12.97 9.49
N SER A 79 -4.56 12.94 10.82
CA SER A 79 -3.50 13.46 11.67
C SER A 79 -2.77 12.27 12.28
N VAL A 80 -1.51 12.08 11.86
CA VAL A 80 -0.64 11.03 12.40
C VAL A 80 -0.57 11.15 13.92
N LYS A 81 -0.75 10.02 14.60
CA LYS A 81 -0.56 9.85 16.04
C LYS A 81 0.80 9.24 16.31
N GLU A 82 1.29 9.42 17.53
CA GLU A 82 2.54 8.79 17.96
C GLU A 82 2.42 7.26 17.86
N GLY A 83 3.42 6.61 17.25
CA GLY A 83 3.45 5.16 17.06
C GLY A 83 2.66 4.65 15.84
N ASP A 84 2.02 5.52 15.06
CA ASP A 84 1.33 5.09 13.84
C ASP A 84 2.27 4.46 12.82
N LEU A 85 1.74 3.46 12.12
CA LEU A 85 2.35 2.86 10.94
C LEU A 85 1.46 3.13 9.74
N CYS A 86 2.04 3.48 8.59
CA CYS A 86 1.29 3.66 7.34
C CYS A 86 0.39 2.47 7.02
N SER A 87 0.85 1.24 7.27
CA SER A 87 0.05 0.03 7.03
C SER A 87 -1.22 -0.02 7.88
N HIS A 88 -1.16 0.46 9.12
CA HIS A 88 -2.35 0.52 9.99
C HIS A 88 -3.27 1.68 9.61
N ILE A 89 -2.71 2.85 9.27
CA ILE A 89 -3.51 3.99 8.81
C ILE A 89 -4.24 3.64 7.51
N ALA A 90 -3.53 3.07 6.54
CA ALA A 90 -4.07 2.65 5.26
C ALA A 90 -5.20 1.63 5.47
N ALA A 91 -4.93 0.54 6.18
CA ALA A 91 -5.93 -0.50 6.43
C ALA A 91 -7.16 0.02 7.18
N ALA A 92 -6.97 0.88 8.19
CA ALA A 92 -8.08 1.49 8.94
C ALA A 92 -8.93 2.45 8.08
N ASN A 93 -8.36 2.97 7.00
CA ASN A 93 -9.06 3.82 6.03
C ASN A 93 -9.39 3.07 4.74
N GLY A 94 -9.29 1.74 4.67
CA GLY A 94 -9.64 0.99 3.47
C GLY A 94 -8.75 1.27 2.25
N LEU A 95 -7.52 1.75 2.49
CA LEU A 95 -6.47 1.89 1.50
C LEU A 95 -5.46 0.75 1.65
N THR A 96 -4.79 0.42 0.55
CA THR A 96 -3.53 -0.31 0.56
C THR A 96 -2.39 0.61 0.98
N PHE A 97 -1.26 0.02 1.35
CA PHE A 97 -0.05 0.77 1.66
C PHE A 97 0.38 1.66 0.48
N SER A 98 0.38 1.13 -0.75
CA SER A 98 0.80 1.88 -1.94
C SER A 98 -0.15 3.02 -2.25
N GLU A 99 -1.47 2.80 -2.15
CA GLU A 99 -2.46 3.87 -2.35
C GLU A 99 -2.25 5.02 -1.34
N LEU A 100 -1.97 4.70 -0.07
CA LEU A 100 -1.65 5.75 0.92
C LEU A 100 -0.37 6.51 0.56
N VAL A 101 0.66 5.83 0.06
CA VAL A 101 1.93 6.46 -0.34
C VAL A 101 1.74 7.36 -1.55
N GLU A 102 1.06 6.87 -2.59
CA GLU A 102 0.77 7.58 -3.84
C GLU A 102 -0.11 8.79 -3.57
N LEU A 103 -1.17 8.64 -2.77
CA LEU A 103 -2.08 9.73 -2.38
C LEU A 103 -1.36 10.89 -1.67
N ASN A 104 -0.19 10.64 -1.09
CA ASN A 104 0.57 11.64 -0.33
C ASN A 104 1.87 12.08 -1.00
N GLU A 105 2.16 11.65 -2.24
CA GLU A 105 3.44 11.95 -2.89
C GLU A 105 3.72 13.46 -3.01
N ASP A 106 2.67 14.25 -3.24
CA ASP A 106 2.71 15.71 -3.33
C ASP A 106 2.37 16.43 -2.01
N THR A 107 2.13 15.69 -0.92
CA THR A 107 1.77 16.31 0.37
C THR A 107 2.98 17.04 0.97
N PRO A 108 2.86 18.33 1.31
CA PRO A 108 3.95 19.08 1.93
C PRO A 108 4.46 18.39 3.21
N ASN A 109 5.78 18.23 3.31
CA ASN A 109 6.45 17.52 4.42
C ASN A 109 6.14 16.00 4.49
N TRP A 110 5.69 15.39 3.40
CA TRP A 110 5.64 13.94 3.28
C TRP A 110 7.05 13.34 3.27
N ASN A 111 7.37 12.53 4.27
CA ASN A 111 8.66 11.84 4.41
C ASN A 111 8.58 10.36 4.01
N GLY A 112 7.48 9.97 3.36
CA GLY A 112 7.15 8.58 3.12
C GLY A 112 6.85 7.82 4.41
N CYS A 113 6.52 6.55 4.24
CA CYS A 113 6.22 5.65 5.36
C CYS A 113 7.44 5.21 6.18
N LYS A 114 8.64 5.71 5.86
CA LYS A 114 9.85 5.49 6.67
C LYS A 114 9.82 6.29 7.97
N ARG A 115 9.12 7.42 7.98
CA ARG A 115 9.07 8.30 9.15
C ARG A 115 7.79 9.14 9.13
N LEU A 116 6.83 8.74 9.94
CA LEU A 116 5.63 9.51 10.23
C LEU A 116 5.86 10.35 11.49
N TYR A 117 5.53 11.64 11.45
CA TYR A 117 5.63 12.51 12.61
C TYR A 117 4.26 12.69 13.27
N ALA A 118 4.17 12.55 14.59
CA ALA A 118 2.95 12.88 15.30
C ALA A 118 2.50 14.32 14.96
N GLY A 119 1.22 14.48 14.63
CA GLY A 119 0.64 15.74 14.15
C GLY A 119 0.75 15.98 12.64
N GLN A 120 1.55 15.21 11.91
CA GLN A 120 1.66 15.30 10.45
C GLN A 120 0.31 15.05 9.80
N LYS A 121 -0.04 15.91 8.83
CA LYS A 121 -1.27 15.81 8.06
C LYS A 121 -1.01 15.04 6.77
N ILE A 122 -1.82 14.02 6.52
CA ILE A 122 -1.76 13.18 5.32
C ILE A 122 -3.19 12.91 4.83
N CYS A 123 -3.35 12.59 3.57
CA CYS A 123 -4.59 12.15 2.96
C CYS A 123 -4.79 10.64 3.19
N THR A 124 -6.02 10.21 3.47
CA THR A 124 -6.45 8.81 3.69
C THR A 124 -7.82 8.53 3.06
#